data_AF-A0AAE3ZCL4-F1
#
_entry.id   AF-A0AAE3ZCL4-F1
#
_cell.length_a   1.000
_cell.length_b   1.000
_cell.length_c   1.000
_cell.angle_alpha   90.00
_cell.angle_beta   90.00
_cell.angle_gamma   90.00
#
_symmetry.space_group_name_H-M   'P 1'
#
loop_
_entity.id
_entity.type
_entity.pdbx_description
1 polymer ?
#
loop_
_entity_poly.entity_id
_entity_poly.type
_entity_poly.pdbx_seq_one_letter_code
_entity_poly.pdbx_strand_id
1 'polypeptide(L)'
;MTCGGFQWEGPVVWWRPVDGYRHALPPEERPAAGQQRETVCGESVTLTEPAAVDWLMPTCDACMAEACARRDARAERARAERGRAERDRAARER
;
A
#
# COMPACT_ATOMS: atom_id res chain seq x y z
N MET A 1 -15.84 -0.98 -20.66
CA MET A 1 -14.52 -0.76 -21.30
C MET A 1 -13.44 -1.19 -20.35
N THR A 2 -12.98 -2.44 -20.46
CA THR A 2 -11.77 -2.94 -19.79
C THR A 2 -10.64 -2.87 -20.80
N CYS A 3 -9.85 -1.80 -20.76
CA CYS A 3 -8.59 -1.76 -21.50
C CYS A 3 -7.70 -2.87 -20.92
N GLY A 4 -7.30 -3.81 -21.77
CA GLY A 4 -6.71 -5.09 -21.37
C GLY A 4 -5.41 -4.96 -20.57
N GLY A 5 -5.22 -5.92 -19.66
CA GLY A 5 -3.91 -6.32 -19.15
C GLY A 5 -3.50 -5.80 -17.77
N PHE A 6 -4.13 -4.76 -17.22
CA PHE A 6 -3.79 -4.27 -15.88
C PHE A 6 -4.80 -4.76 -14.82
N GLN A 7 -4.43 -5.78 -14.06
CA GLN A 7 -5.14 -6.17 -12.85
C GLN A 7 -4.62 -5.33 -11.68
N TRP A 8 -5.38 -4.32 -11.26
CA TRP A 8 -5.08 -3.57 -10.05
C TRP A 8 -5.35 -4.41 -8.81
N GLU A 9 -4.32 -4.74 -8.04
CA GLU A 9 -4.44 -5.53 -6.80
C GLU A 9 -4.42 -4.62 -5.54
N GLY A 10 -4.92 -3.38 -5.65
CA GLY A 10 -5.02 -2.45 -4.53
C GLY A 10 -3.71 -1.75 -4.13
N PRO A 11 -3.76 -0.80 -3.18
CA PRO A 11 -2.57 -0.13 -2.67
C PRO A 11 -1.79 -1.03 -1.69
N VAL A 12 -0.54 -0.67 -1.42
CA VAL A 12 0.26 -1.30 -0.34
C VAL A 12 0.08 -0.61 1.02
N VAL A 13 -0.32 0.67 0.99
CA VAL A 13 -0.70 1.51 2.14
C VAL A 13 -1.65 2.60 1.66
N TRP A 14 -2.41 3.19 2.58
CA TRP A 14 -3.14 4.44 2.35
C TRP A 14 -2.43 5.61 3.02
N TRP A 15 -2.07 6.64 2.25
CA TRP A 15 -1.48 7.86 2.82
C TRP A 15 -2.57 8.76 3.40
N ARG A 16 -2.33 9.33 4.58
CA ARG A 16 -3.17 10.35 5.21
C ARG A 16 -2.32 11.42 5.88
N PRO A 17 -2.52 12.71 5.56
CA PRO A 17 -1.93 13.78 6.35
C PRO A 17 -2.65 13.87 7.70
N VAL A 18 -1.89 13.84 8.77
CA VAL A 18 -2.37 13.96 10.15
C VAL A 18 -1.19 14.42 11.02
N ASP A 19 -1.45 15.30 11.99
CA ASP A 19 -0.45 15.78 12.96
C ASP A 19 0.86 16.32 12.33
N GLY A 20 0.75 16.97 11.18
CA GLY A 20 1.86 17.65 10.51
C GLY A 20 2.69 16.77 9.57
N TYR A 21 2.37 15.49 9.44
CA TYR A 21 3.03 14.56 8.52
C TYR A 21 2.02 13.76 7.70
N ARG A 22 2.46 13.22 6.56
CA ARG A 22 1.75 12.12 5.88
C ARG A 22 2.16 10.80 6.50
N HIS A 23 1.22 10.15 7.20
CA HIS A 23 1.36 8.80 7.71
C HIS A 23 0.76 7.77 6.74
N ALA A 24 1.29 6.57 6.76
CA ALA A 24 0.74 5.43 6.05
C ALA A 24 -0.17 4.61 6.97
N LEU A 25 -1.33 4.23 6.46
CA LEU A 25 -2.27 3.31 7.07
C LEU A 25 -2.23 1.96 6.35
N PRO A 26 -2.56 0.86 7.05
CA PRO A 26 -2.67 -0.46 6.45
C PRO A 26 -3.66 -0.51 5.25
N PRO A 27 -3.40 -1.33 4.21
CA PRO A 27 -4.16 -1.31 2.95
C PRO A 27 -5.55 -1.94 3.01
N GLU A 28 -5.85 -2.70 4.07
CA GLU A 28 -7.03 -3.58 4.18
C GLU A 28 -8.35 -2.81 4.10
N GLU A 29 -8.39 -1.60 4.65
CA GLU A 29 -9.58 -0.76 4.66
C GLU A 29 -9.24 0.67 4.24
N ARG A 30 -9.99 1.20 3.27
CA ARG A 30 -9.86 2.58 2.82
C ARG A 30 -10.17 3.54 4.00
N PRO A 31 -9.31 4.54 4.26
CA PRO A 31 -9.55 5.49 5.34
C PRO A 31 -10.76 6.40 5.07
N ALA A 32 -11.51 6.68 6.13
CA ALA A 32 -12.58 7.67 6.16
C ALA A 32 -12.36 8.66 7.31
N ALA A 33 -12.85 9.89 7.15
CA ALA A 33 -12.81 10.89 8.21
C ALA A 33 -13.63 10.44 9.44
N GLY A 34 -13.18 10.86 10.62
CA GLY A 34 -13.78 10.50 11.91
C GLY A 34 -13.34 9.15 12.48
N GLN A 35 -12.57 8.34 11.73
CA GLN A 35 -12.03 7.08 12.22
C GLN A 35 -10.79 7.31 13.09
N GLN A 36 -10.63 6.51 14.16
CA GLN A 36 -9.36 6.32 14.84
C GLN A 36 -8.67 5.09 14.25
N ARG A 37 -7.41 5.22 13.84
CA ARG A 37 -6.66 4.17 13.16
C ARG A 37 -5.22 4.13 13.64
N GLU A 38 -4.63 2.94 13.64
CA GLU A 38 -3.20 2.77 13.84
C GLU A 38 -2.47 2.90 12.50
N THR A 39 -1.42 3.71 12.47
CA THR A 39 -0.51 3.89 11.34
C THR A 39 0.48 2.73 11.29
N VAL A 40 1.12 2.54 10.14
CA VAL A 40 2.14 1.48 10.00
C VAL A 40 3.40 1.75 10.83
N CYS A 41 3.60 2.98 11.32
CA CYS A 41 4.67 3.32 12.28
C CYS A 41 4.25 3.13 13.75
N GLY A 42 3.04 2.63 14.02
CA GLY A 42 2.55 2.31 15.37
C GLY A 42 1.85 3.48 16.08
N GLU A 43 1.74 4.65 15.45
CA GLU A 43 1.02 5.79 16.03
C GLU A 43 -0.49 5.64 15.82
N SER A 44 -1.26 5.88 16.88
CA SER A 44 -2.73 5.97 16.83
C SER A 44 -3.16 7.40 16.47
N VAL A 45 -3.88 7.55 15.36
CA VAL A 45 -4.28 8.85 14.81
C VAL A 45 -5.79 8.93 14.61
N THR A 46 -6.34 10.13 14.73
CA THR A 46 -7.74 10.43 14.37
C THR A 46 -7.77 11.08 12.99
N LEU A 47 -8.45 10.44 12.04
CA LEU A 47 -8.49 10.90 10.67
C LEU A 47 -9.46 12.07 10.50
N THR A 48 -8.97 13.17 9.95
CA THR A 48 -9.78 14.32 9.53
C THR A 48 -9.98 14.29 8.01
N GLU A 49 -10.91 15.08 7.48
CA GLU A 49 -10.98 15.31 6.04
C GLU A 49 -9.86 16.28 5.62
N PRO A 50 -8.90 15.86 4.78
CA PRO A 50 -7.73 16.67 4.49
C PRO A 50 -8.04 17.71 3.44
N ALA A 51 -7.59 18.93 3.67
CA ALA A 51 -7.54 19.96 2.63
C ALA A 51 -6.46 19.62 1.60
N ALA A 52 -6.54 20.26 0.42
CA ALA A 52 -5.56 20.06 -0.64
C ALA A 52 -4.11 20.38 -0.19
N VAL A 53 -3.94 21.39 0.67
CA VAL A 53 -2.62 21.81 1.18
C VAL A 53 -2.01 20.82 2.17
N ASP A 54 -2.83 20.04 2.89
CA ASP A 54 -2.34 19.06 3.87
C ASP A 54 -1.54 17.94 3.18
N TRP A 55 -1.85 17.66 1.92
CA TRP A 55 -1.10 16.73 1.09
C TRP A 55 0.29 17.23 0.72
N LEU A 56 0.69 18.46 1.08
CA LEU A 56 2.04 18.98 0.92
C LEU A 56 2.93 18.75 2.15
N MET A 57 2.39 18.27 3.27
CA MET A 57 3.14 17.96 4.49
C MET A 57 4.30 16.97 4.22
N PRO A 58 5.39 17.00 4.98
CA PRO A 58 6.44 15.98 4.87
C PRO A 58 5.85 14.57 5.10
N THR A 59 6.46 13.54 4.49
CA THR A 59 6.09 12.15 4.79
C THR A 59 6.82 11.70 6.06
N CYS A 60 6.14 10.97 6.94
CA CYS A 60 6.80 10.29 8.05
C CYS A 60 7.81 9.26 7.51
N ASP A 61 9.08 9.38 7.88
CA ASP A 61 10.16 8.53 7.35
C ASP A 61 9.96 7.04 7.65
N ALA A 62 9.49 6.71 8.86
CA ALA A 62 9.18 5.33 9.25
C ALA A 62 8.04 4.75 8.39
N CYS A 63 6.99 5.54 8.15
CA CYS A 63 5.90 5.14 7.26
C CYS A 63 6.37 4.96 5.81
N MET A 64 7.28 5.81 5.32
CA MET A 64 7.86 5.69 3.98
C MET A 64 8.67 4.40 3.84
N ALA A 65 9.54 4.11 4.80
CA ALA A 65 10.35 2.90 4.80
C ALA A 65 9.48 1.63 4.77
N GLU A 66 8.44 1.58 5.61
CA GLU A 66 7.52 0.45 5.66
C GLU A 66 6.68 0.31 4.37
N ALA A 67 6.23 1.42 3.79
CA ALA A 67 5.52 1.38 2.50
C ALA A 67 6.40 0.82 1.37
N CYS A 68 7.69 1.19 1.33
CA CYS A 68 8.67 0.63 0.41
C CYS A 68 8.88 -0.87 0.65
N ALA A 69 9.06 -1.29 1.91
CA ALA A 69 9.23 -2.69 2.26
C ALA A 69 8.02 -3.55 1.81
N ARG A 70 6.79 -3.07 2.04
CA ARG A 70 5.57 -3.75 1.58
C ARG A 70 5.48 -3.86 0.06
N ARG A 71 5.84 -2.80 -0.66
CA ARG A 71 5.93 -2.80 -2.14
C ARG A 71 6.92 -3.84 -2.63
N ASP A 72 8.11 -3.86 -2.06
CA ASP A 72 9.19 -4.73 -2.50
C ASP A 72 8.85 -6.20 -2.22
N ALA A 73 8.33 -6.50 -1.03
CA ALA A 73 7.85 -7.83 -0.67
C ALA A 73 6.71 -8.32 -1.60
N ARG A 74 5.81 -7.43 -2.02
CA ARG A 74 4.76 -7.76 -3.00
C ARG A 74 5.35 -8.09 -4.37
N ALA A 75 6.31 -7.30 -4.84
CA ALA A 75 6.98 -7.54 -6.11
C ALA A 75 7.77 -8.87 -6.11
N GLU A 76 8.37 -9.23 -4.98
CA GLU A 76 9.04 -10.53 -4.78
C GLU A 76 8.07 -11.70 -4.81
N ARG A 77 6.95 -11.62 -4.07
CA ARG A 77 5.89 -12.65 -4.11
C ARG A 77 5.38 -12.88 -5.53
N ALA A 78 5.07 -11.81 -6.25
CA ALA A 78 4.60 -11.90 -7.63
C ALA A 78 5.65 -12.54 -8.57
N ARG A 79 6.94 -12.22 -8.39
CA ARG A 79 8.03 -12.87 -9.14
C ARG A 79 8.13 -14.37 -8.82
N ALA A 80 8.05 -14.74 -7.55
CA ALA A 80 8.09 -16.13 -7.11
C ALA A 80 6.88 -16.93 -7.63
N GLU A 81 5.69 -16.35 -7.64
CA GLU A 81 4.47 -16.95 -8.19
C GLU A 81 4.58 -17.21 -9.69
N ARG A 82 5.03 -16.22 -10.47
CA ARG A 82 5.28 -16.41 -11.92
C ARG A 82 6.29 -17.51 -12.17
N GLY A 83 7.41 -17.51 -11.44
CA GLY A 83 8.42 -18.56 -11.57
C GLY A 83 7.89 -19.96 -11.22
N ARG A 84 6.98 -20.08 -10.23
CA ARG A 84 6.29 -21.35 -9.94
C ARG A 84 5.38 -21.77 -11.10
N ALA A 85 4.54 -20.86 -11.58
CA ALA A 85 3.61 -21.13 -12.68
C ALA A 85 4.33 -21.56 -13.98
N GLU A 86 5.46 -20.93 -14.31
CA GLU A 86 6.29 -21.29 -15.46
C GLU A 86 6.86 -22.70 -15.34
N ARG A 87 7.38 -23.07 -14.16
CA ARG A 87 7.89 -24.43 -13.90
C ARG A 87 6.78 -25.47 -13.99
N ASP A 88 5.62 -25.18 -13.42
CA ASP A 88 4.46 -26.08 -13.45
C ASP A 88 3.95 -26.28 -14.89
N ARG A 89 3.92 -25.22 -15.70
CA ARG A 89 3.60 -25.33 -17.14
C ARG A 89 4.61 -26.21 -17.86
N ALA A 90 5.90 -25.94 -17.70
CA ALA A 90 6.95 -26.71 -18.36
C ALA A 90 6.95 -28.19 -17.94
N ALA A 91 6.48 -28.52 -16.73
CA ALA A 91 6.32 -29.90 -16.27
C ALA A 91 5.13 -30.63 -16.90
N ARG A 92 4.06 -29.90 -17.29
CA ARG A 92 2.86 -30.48 -17.94
C ARG A 92 3.04 -30.70 -19.44
N GLU A 93 3.99 -29.98 -20.05
CA GLU A 93 4.32 -30.07 -21.47
C GLU A 93 5.41 -31.14 -21.76
N ARG A 94 5.85 -31.86 -20.72
CA ARG A 94 6.75 -33.03 -20.80
C ARG A 94 5.96 -34.32 -20.60
#